data_AF-A0A425DMB1-F1
#
_entry.id   AF-A0A425DMB1-F1
#
_cell.length_a   1.000
_cell.length_b   1.000
_cell.length_c   1.000
_cell.angle_alpha   90.00
_cell.angle_beta   90.00
_cell.angle_gamma   90.00
#
_symmetry.space_group_name_H-M   'P 1'
#
loop_
_entity.id
_entity.type
_entity.pdbx_description
1 polymer ?
#
loop_
_entity_poly.entity_id
_entity_poly.type
_entity_poly.pdbx_seq_one_letter_code
_entity_poly.pdbx_strand_id
1 'polypeptide(L)'
;YDKYVHLFVFSLCTIIPLGSEDVLRKGSGTLCEALLMVEAFRGNIICPNKQVSVPFEALEMLRDCPDRWEKPLIYHLDVAAMYPNIILTTRLQPSAMVTPADCAACVHSTTCETSYVQYY
;
A
#
# COMPACT_ATOMS: atom_id res chain seq x y z
N TYR A 1 10.93 15.33 10.35
CA TYR A 1 10.12 14.64 11.37
C TYR A 1 8.81 15.39 11.60
N ASP A 2 8.84 16.64 12.05
CA ASP A 2 7.62 17.40 12.41
C ASP A 2 6.64 17.69 11.26
N LYS A 3 7.16 17.89 10.03
CA LYS A 3 6.31 18.29 8.89
C LYS A 3 5.44 17.16 8.32
N TYR A 4 5.82 15.89 8.51
CA TYR A 4 5.15 14.74 7.86
C TYR A 4 4.97 13.51 8.74
N VAL A 5 5.90 13.23 9.66
CA VAL A 5 5.89 11.99 10.45
C VAL A 5 5.15 12.18 11.76
N HIS A 6 5.36 13.31 12.44
CA HIS A 6 4.78 13.56 13.75
C HIS A 6 3.24 13.58 13.72
N LEU A 7 2.64 14.40 12.85
CA LEU A 7 1.18 14.47 12.69
C LEU A 7 0.60 13.13 12.21
N PHE A 8 1.27 12.46 11.28
CA PHE A 8 0.80 11.18 10.74
C PHE A 8 0.76 10.07 11.80
N VAL A 9 1.83 9.91 12.58
CA VAL A 9 1.91 8.90 13.65
C VAL A 9 0.89 9.20 14.74
N PHE A 10 0.75 10.46 15.17
CA PHE A 10 -0.25 10.81 16.17
C PHE A 10 -1.69 10.61 15.69
N SER A 11 -1.99 10.90 14.43
CA SER A 11 -3.30 10.59 13.83
C SER A 11 -3.57 9.08 13.73
N LEU A 12 -2.54 8.26 13.54
CA LEU A 12 -2.69 6.80 13.53
C LEU A 12 -2.90 6.24 14.93
N CYS A 13 -2.23 6.80 15.95
CA CYS A 13 -2.41 6.41 17.36
C CYS A 13 -3.82 6.71 17.91
N THR A 14 -4.64 7.55 17.24
CA THR A 14 -6.03 7.77 17.67
C THR A 14 -6.97 6.64 17.25
N ILE A 15 -6.57 5.83 16.27
CA ILE A 15 -7.40 4.76 15.69
C ILE A 15 -6.82 3.39 16.04
N ILE A 16 -5.50 3.24 15.96
CA ILE A 16 -4.80 1.98 16.23
C ILE A 16 -4.51 1.90 17.74
N PRO A 17 -4.86 0.78 18.42
CA PRO A 17 -4.66 0.61 19.86
C PRO A 17 -3.18 0.28 20.18
N LEU A 18 -2.24 1.08 19.71
CA LEU A 18 -0.79 0.88 19.87
C LEU A 18 -0.12 2.22 20.19
N GLY A 19 1.01 2.17 20.91
CA GLY A 19 1.82 3.35 21.19
C GLY A 19 2.53 3.87 19.94
N SER A 20 2.94 5.15 19.95
CA SER A 20 3.61 5.80 18.81
C SER A 20 4.89 5.08 18.35
N GLU A 21 5.64 4.50 19.28
CA GLU A 21 6.82 3.68 18.95
C GLU A 21 6.44 2.39 18.21
N ASP A 22 5.34 1.75 18.59
CA ASP A 22 4.88 0.52 17.93
C ASP A 22 4.26 0.82 16.57
N VAL A 23 3.50 1.90 16.43
CA VAL A 23 2.96 2.37 15.14
C VAL A 23 4.07 2.69 14.15
N LEU A 24 5.21 3.22 14.63
CA LEU A 24 6.35 3.54 13.79
C LEU A 24 7.19 2.32 13.40
N ARG A 25 7.26 1.30 14.26
CA ARG A 25 8.16 0.14 14.09
C ARG A 25 7.49 -1.10 13.51
N LYS A 26 6.17 -1.25 13.70
CA LYS A 26 5.41 -2.38 13.17
C LYS A 26 5.04 -2.12 11.70
N GLY A 27 5.00 -3.19 10.93
CA GLY A 27 4.52 -3.13 9.55
C GLY A 27 3.03 -2.82 9.51
N SER A 28 2.58 -2.17 8.44
CA SER A 28 1.17 -1.83 8.21
C SER A 28 0.24 -3.04 8.31
N GLY A 29 0.68 -4.24 7.90
CA GLY A 29 -0.08 -5.47 8.10
C GLY A 29 -0.41 -5.78 9.57
N THR A 30 0.54 -5.59 10.49
CA THR A 30 0.30 -5.75 11.93
C THR A 30 -0.61 -4.65 12.49
N LEU A 31 -0.52 -3.44 11.94
CA LEU A 31 -1.42 -2.34 12.31
C LEU A 31 -2.86 -2.63 11.86
N CYS A 32 -3.05 -3.14 10.64
CA CYS A 32 -4.35 -3.58 10.13
C CYS A 32 -4.92 -4.77 10.91
N GLU A 33 -4.11 -5.75 11.29
CA GLU A 33 -4.53 -6.85 12.16
C GLU A 33 -5.05 -6.33 13.52
N ALA A 34 -4.37 -5.35 14.12
CA ALA A 34 -4.82 -4.75 15.38
C ALA A 34 -6.20 -4.07 15.26
N LEU A 35 -6.44 -3.35 14.15
CA LEU A 35 -7.73 -2.74 13.87
C LEU A 35 -8.83 -3.79 13.66
N LEU A 36 -8.54 -4.84 12.88
CA LEU A 36 -9.49 -5.94 12.64
C LEU A 36 -9.82 -6.71 13.91
N MET A 37 -8.86 -6.91 14.81
CA MET A 37 -9.11 -7.53 16.11
C MET A 37 -10.01 -6.69 17.01
N VAL A 38 -9.88 -5.35 16.98
CA VAL A 38 -10.77 -4.44 17.73
C VAL A 38 -12.19 -4.54 17.20
N GLU A 39 -12.39 -4.49 15.89
CA GLU A 39 -13.74 -4.58 15.30
C GLU A 39 -14.36 -5.97 15.45
N ALA A 40 -13.56 -7.04 15.36
CA ALA A 40 -14.00 -8.40 15.64
C ALA A 40 -14.42 -8.57 17.11
N PHE A 41 -13.66 -8.00 18.05
CA PHE A 41 -14.01 -7.99 19.47
C PHE A 41 -15.33 -7.25 19.72
N ARG A 42 -15.52 -6.08 19.10
CA ARG A 42 -16.78 -5.31 19.20
C ARG A 42 -17.97 -6.05 18.59
N GLY A 43 -17.74 -6.80 17.52
CA GLY A 43 -18.74 -7.66 16.88
C GLY A 43 -18.97 -9.00 17.57
N ASN A 44 -18.28 -9.30 18.67
CA ASN A 44 -18.26 -10.61 19.33
C ASN A 44 -17.95 -11.77 18.36
N ILE A 45 -17.05 -11.52 17.40
CA ILE A 45 -16.58 -12.47 16.39
C ILE A 45 -15.27 -13.11 16.87
N ILE A 46 -15.21 -14.44 16.86
CA ILE A 46 -14.01 -15.18 17.24
C ILE A 46 -12.93 -15.01 16.16
N CYS A 47 -11.78 -14.46 16.55
CA CYS A 47 -10.61 -14.33 15.67
C CYS A 47 -9.98 -15.70 15.38
N PRO A 48 -9.71 -16.05 14.11
CA PRO A 48 -9.07 -17.31 13.75
C PRO A 48 -7.59 -17.36 14.19
N ASN A 49 -7.07 -18.56 14.40
CA ASN A 49 -5.65 -18.78 14.71
C ASN A 49 -4.73 -18.42 13.52
N LYS A 50 -3.52 -17.97 13.82
CA LYS A 50 -2.50 -17.63 12.82
C LYS A 50 -2.11 -18.88 12.02
N GLN A 51 -2.23 -18.80 10.69
CA GLN A 51 -1.99 -19.95 9.81
C GLN A 51 -0.50 -20.30 9.74
N VAL A 52 -0.21 -21.59 9.68
CA VAL A 52 1.11 -22.18 9.42
C VAL A 52 0.92 -23.15 8.26
N SER A 53 1.19 -22.75 7.01
CA SER A 53 1.12 -23.73 5.90
C SER A 53 2.02 -23.40 4.70
N VAL A 54 2.43 -24.49 4.03
CA VAL A 54 3.40 -24.56 2.92
C VAL A 54 2.63 -24.55 1.58
N PRO A 55 3.08 -23.84 0.53
CA PRO A 55 2.19 -23.41 -0.57
C PRO A 55 1.91 -24.42 -1.70
N PHE A 56 2.68 -25.50 -1.84
CA PHE A 56 2.72 -26.25 -3.11
C PHE A 56 1.53 -27.20 -3.33
N GLU A 57 1.19 -28.04 -2.35
CA GLU A 57 0.09 -29.02 -2.47
C GLU A 57 -1.30 -28.35 -2.53
N ALA A 58 -1.45 -27.18 -1.90
CA ALA A 58 -2.71 -26.44 -1.89
C ALA A 58 -3.12 -25.93 -3.28
N LEU A 59 -2.14 -25.63 -4.14
CA LEU A 59 -2.38 -25.09 -5.48
C LEU A 59 -2.86 -26.16 -6.47
N GLU A 60 -2.37 -27.40 -6.37
CA GLU A 60 -2.83 -28.52 -7.21
C GLU A 60 -4.30 -28.85 -6.93
N MET A 61 -4.69 -28.90 -5.65
CA MET A 61 -6.08 -29.15 -5.26
C MET A 61 -7.05 -28.03 -5.68
N LEU A 62 -6.59 -26.78 -5.77
CA LEU A 62 -7.39 -25.66 -6.30
C LEU A 62 -7.64 -25.79 -7.80
N ARG A 63 -6.70 -26.36 -8.56
CA ARG A 63 -6.84 -26.58 -10.00
C ARG A 63 -7.81 -27.70 -10.32
N ASP A 64 -7.68 -28.82 -9.62
CA ASP A 64 -8.38 -30.06 -9.98
C ASP A 64 -9.82 -30.12 -9.44
N CYS A 65 -10.16 -29.34 -8.41
CA CYS A 65 -11.51 -29.21 -7.87
C CYS A 65 -11.90 -27.72 -7.76
N PRO A 66 -12.47 -27.07 -8.80
CA PRO A 66 -12.77 -25.64 -8.77
C PRO A 66 -14.04 -25.27 -7.96
N ASP A 67 -15.02 -26.18 -7.87
CA ASP A 67 -16.23 -25.98 -7.06
C ASP A 67 -16.01 -26.47 -5.62
N ARG A 68 -15.63 -25.53 -4.74
CA ARG A 68 -15.27 -25.81 -3.35
C ARG A 68 -16.15 -25.00 -2.39
N TRP A 69 -16.63 -25.67 -1.35
CA TRP A 69 -17.36 -25.03 -0.24
C TRP A 69 -16.46 -24.95 0.98
N GLU A 70 -15.72 -23.85 1.08
CA GLU A 70 -14.74 -23.59 2.13
C GLU A 70 -14.95 -22.20 2.72
N LYS A 71 -14.47 -21.99 3.95
CA LYS A 71 -14.54 -20.68 4.60
C LYS A 71 -13.60 -19.70 3.87
N PRO A 72 -14.08 -18.55 3.35
CA PRO A 72 -13.26 -17.64 2.57
C PRO A 72 -12.14 -17.03 3.42
N LEU A 73 -10.95 -16.89 2.83
CA LEU A 73 -9.82 -16.18 3.40
C LEU A 73 -9.77 -14.77 2.81
N ILE A 74 -9.89 -13.76 3.67
CA ILE A 74 -9.81 -12.35 3.28
C ILE A 74 -8.35 -11.92 3.41
N TYR A 75 -7.67 -11.75 2.29
CA TYR A 75 -6.28 -11.28 2.24
C TYR A 75 -6.23 -9.75 2.08
N HIS A 76 -5.34 -9.10 2.84
CA HIS A 76 -4.98 -7.71 2.65
C HIS A 76 -3.55 -7.65 2.10
N LEU A 77 -3.43 -7.35 0.80
CA LEU A 77 -2.14 -7.07 0.17
C LEU A 77 -1.78 -5.60 0.40
N ASP A 78 -0.57 -5.35 0.87
CA ASP A 78 -0.05 -4.00 1.09
C ASP A 78 1.34 -3.83 0.45
N VAL A 79 1.59 -2.63 -0.09
CA VAL A 79 2.87 -2.24 -0.65
C VAL A 79 3.64 -1.49 0.44
N ALA A 80 4.68 -2.15 0.96
CA ALA A 80 5.55 -1.53 1.96
C ALA A 80 6.09 -0.19 1.45
N ALA A 81 5.98 0.86 2.27
CA ALA A 81 6.45 2.20 1.95
C ALA A 81 6.03 2.69 0.55
N MET A 82 4.74 2.52 0.22
CA MET A 82 4.16 2.89 -1.07
C MET A 82 4.57 4.31 -1.53
N TYR A 83 4.37 5.34 -0.69
CA TYR A 83 4.69 6.71 -1.09
C TYR A 83 6.19 6.99 -1.25
N PRO A 84 7.08 6.58 -0.32
CA PRO A 84 8.52 6.64 -0.56
C PRO A 84 8.96 5.93 -1.84
N ASN A 85 8.42 4.74 -2.11
CA ASN A 85 8.76 3.99 -3.31
C ASN A 85 8.26 4.68 -4.58
N ILE A 86 7.04 5.24 -4.57
CA ILE A 86 6.53 6.05 -5.67
C ILE A 86 7.43 7.28 -5.88
N ILE A 87 7.73 8.04 -4.81
CA ILE A 87 8.58 9.24 -4.87
C ILE A 87 9.95 8.94 -5.48
N LEU A 88 10.57 7.83 -5.09
CA LEU A 88 11.89 7.45 -5.59
C LEU A 88 11.85 6.91 -7.03
N THR A 89 10.86 6.08 -7.36
CA THR A 89 10.73 5.49 -8.70
C THR A 89 10.35 6.51 -9.76
N THR A 90 9.46 7.45 -9.44
CA THR A 90 9.05 8.51 -10.36
C THR A 90 9.87 9.78 -10.22
N ARG A 91 10.83 9.81 -9.27
CA ARG A 91 11.68 10.96 -8.94
C ARG A 91 10.86 12.21 -8.63
N LEU A 92 9.68 12.03 -8.02
CA LEU A 92 8.80 13.13 -7.63
C LEU A 92 9.49 14.03 -6.61
N GLN A 93 9.66 15.28 -7.00
CA GLN A 93 10.20 16.35 -6.17
C GLN A 93 9.42 17.63 -6.46
N PRO A 94 9.29 18.58 -5.52
CA PRO A 94 8.54 19.81 -5.76
C PRO A 94 9.01 20.58 -7.01
N SER A 95 10.30 20.56 -7.30
CA SER A 95 10.92 21.14 -8.50
C SER A 95 10.62 20.38 -9.81
N ALA A 96 10.17 19.12 -9.73
CA ALA A 96 9.81 18.31 -10.89
C ALA A 96 8.34 18.49 -11.30
N MET A 97 7.55 19.26 -10.54
CA MET A 97 6.21 19.69 -10.96
C MET A 97 6.33 20.93 -11.84
N VAL A 98 6.62 20.72 -13.12
CA VAL A 98 6.81 21.80 -14.12
C VAL A 98 5.55 22.05 -14.93
N THR A 99 5.26 23.32 -15.22
CA THR A 99 4.20 23.65 -16.17
C THR A 99 4.67 23.43 -17.60
N PRO A 100 3.76 23.27 -18.59
CA PRO A 100 4.15 23.14 -19.98
C PRO A 100 4.99 24.33 -20.49
N ALA A 101 4.73 25.54 -19.99
CA ALA A 101 5.51 26.74 -20.32
C ALA A 101 6.94 26.67 -19.75
N ASP A 102 7.09 26.24 -18.49
CA ASP A 102 8.40 26.05 -17.85
C ASP A 102 9.20 24.91 -18.50
N CYS A 103 8.51 23.84 -18.89
CA CYS A 103 9.09 22.71 -19.60
C CYS A 103 9.57 23.11 -21.01
N ALA A 104 8.77 23.89 -21.75
CA ALA A 104 9.15 24.39 -23.07
C ALA A 104 10.37 25.32 -23.02
N ALA A 105 10.55 26.07 -21.92
CA ALA A 105 11.70 26.94 -21.71
C ALA A 105 12.99 26.22 -21.28
N CYS A 106 12.95 24.90 -21.05
CA CYS A 106 14.11 24.13 -20.59
C CYS A 106 15.20 24.05 -21.67
N VAL A 107 16.48 24.21 -21.33
CA VAL A 107 17.60 24.11 -22.30
C VAL A 107 17.72 22.70 -22.92
N HIS A 108 17.17 21.69 -22.25
CA HIS A 108 17.10 20.31 -22.75
C HIS A 108 15.81 20.04 -23.55
N SER A 109 14.94 21.05 -23.76
CA SER A 109 13.74 20.96 -24.62
C SER A 109 14.12 21.04 -26.11
N THR A 110 15.18 20.34 -26.53
CA THR A 110 15.44 20.13 -27.96
C THR A 110 14.29 19.33 -28.57
N THR A 111 13.37 20.05 -29.21
CA THR A 111 12.28 19.61 -30.09
C THR A 111 11.63 18.28 -29.70
N CYS A 112 10.65 18.34 -28.79
CA CYS A 112 9.61 17.31 -28.75
C CYS A 112 8.66 17.54 -29.94
N GLU A 113 9.15 17.34 -31.17
CA GLU A 113 8.30 17.21 -32.34
C GLU A 113 8.55 15.84 -32.99
N THR A 114 7.44 15.20 -33.37
CA THR A 114 7.30 13.94 -34.13
C THR A 114 7.31 12.59 -33.39
N SER A 115 6.29 12.33 -32.55
CA SER A 115 5.73 10.96 -32.48
C SER A 115 4.25 10.83 -32.08
N TYR A 116 3.49 11.90 -31.83
CA TYR A 116 2.07 11.81 -31.41
C TYR A 116 1.09 12.68 -32.20
N VAL A 117 1.33 12.91 -33.49
CA VAL A 117 0.29 13.43 -34.41
C VAL A 117 0.33 12.66 -35.73
N GLN A 118 -0.13 11.40 -35.72
CA GLN A 118 -0.47 10.60 -36.90
C GLN A 118 -1.42 9.46 -36.50
N TYR A 119 -2.47 9.74 -35.74
CA TYR A 119 -3.67 8.90 -35.63
C TYR A 119 -4.83 9.78 -35.15
N TYR A 120 -5.39 10.57 -36.06
CA TYR A 120 -6.81 10.94 -36.21
C TYR A 120 -6.94 11.82 -37.45
#